data_AF-A0A536MJU4-F1
#
_entry.id   AF-A0A536MJU4-F1
#
_cell.length_a   1.000
_cell.length_b   1.000
_cell.length_c   1.000
_cell.angle_alpha   90.00
_cell.angle_beta   90.00
_cell.angle_gamma   90.00
#
_symmetry.space_group_name_H-M   'P 1'
#
loop_
_entity.id
_entity.type
_entity.pdbx_description
1 polymer ?
#
loop_
_entity_poly.entity_id
_entity_poly.type
_entity_poly.pdbx_seq_one_letter_code
_entity_poly.pdbx_strand_id
1 'polypeptide(L)'
;MATALVLGAALTASASGGAAYQIAFSNNCNNPSVAACAPPPASFGLGGDWGSVRLNADGMGTAQFATANHRTPGIPTGATHFSLVVSWYGTSTPPYPSVAPDPNGSYLVITVVNIPSLGSLVTPATPGHYKFQGAQFGMPGVNYMVQINSI
;
A
#
# COMPACT_ATOMS: atom_id res chain seq x y z
N MET A 1 11.98 -57.60 -15.76
CA MET A 1 11.01 -56.54 -15.45
C MET A 1 11.81 -55.30 -15.09
N ALA A 2 11.80 -54.27 -15.93
CA ALA A 2 12.56 -53.03 -15.70
C ALA A 2 11.59 -51.94 -15.23
N THR A 3 11.79 -51.45 -14.01
CA THR A 3 11.01 -50.36 -13.42
C THR A 3 11.52 -49.03 -13.98
N ALA A 4 10.69 -48.35 -14.78
CA ALA A 4 11.01 -47.01 -15.26
C ALA A 4 10.84 -45.99 -14.12
N LEU A 5 11.93 -45.35 -13.72
CA LEU A 5 11.91 -44.21 -12.79
C LEU A 5 11.46 -42.97 -13.57
N VAL A 6 10.20 -42.58 -13.42
CA VAL A 6 9.69 -41.32 -13.95
C VAL A 6 10.16 -40.20 -13.02
N LEU A 7 11.23 -39.50 -13.41
CA LEU A 7 11.55 -38.19 -12.82
C LEU A 7 10.54 -37.18 -13.35
N GLY A 8 9.48 -36.95 -12.58
CA GLY A 8 8.62 -35.79 -12.78
C GLY A 8 9.41 -34.53 -12.45
N ALA A 9 9.96 -33.87 -13.46
CA ALA A 9 10.43 -32.50 -13.31
C ALA A 9 9.22 -31.65 -12.90
N ALA A 10 9.22 -31.19 -11.65
CA ALA A 10 8.30 -30.13 -11.24
C ALA A 10 8.63 -28.92 -12.11
N LEU A 11 7.74 -28.61 -13.07
CA LEU A 11 7.75 -27.33 -13.75
C LEU A 11 7.57 -26.29 -12.65
N THR A 12 8.64 -25.60 -12.28
CA THR A 12 8.50 -24.32 -11.58
C THR A 12 7.73 -23.42 -12.52
N ALA A 13 6.44 -23.22 -12.24
CA ALA A 13 5.72 -22.10 -12.80
C ALA A 13 6.46 -20.85 -12.32
N SER A 14 7.32 -20.29 -13.17
CA SER A 14 7.74 -18.91 -12.99
C SER A 14 6.49 -18.07 -13.21
N ALA A 15 5.89 -17.60 -12.13
CA ALA A 15 5.07 -16.41 -12.22
C ALA A 15 5.96 -15.36 -12.90
N SER A 16 5.56 -14.90 -14.08
CA SER A 16 6.29 -13.85 -14.80
C SER A 16 6.47 -12.67 -13.85
N GLY A 17 7.71 -12.43 -13.43
CA GLY A 17 8.07 -11.42 -12.43
C GLY A 17 8.10 -11.98 -11.01
N GLY A 18 9.28 -12.37 -10.52
CA GLY A 18 9.50 -12.57 -9.08
C GLY A 18 9.04 -11.33 -8.31
N ALA A 19 8.37 -11.53 -7.17
CA ALA A 19 8.01 -10.41 -6.31
C ALA A 19 9.30 -9.79 -5.77
N ALA A 20 9.45 -8.47 -5.89
CA ALA A 20 10.54 -7.72 -5.26
C ALA A 20 10.14 -7.23 -3.86
N TYR A 21 8.86 -6.89 -3.68
CA TYR A 21 8.33 -6.42 -2.40
C TYR A 21 6.92 -6.93 -2.15
N GLN A 22 6.63 -7.16 -0.87
CA GLN A 22 5.28 -7.24 -0.34
C GLN A 22 5.12 -6.22 0.78
N ILE A 23 4.13 -5.36 0.61
CA ILE A 23 3.92 -4.20 1.45
C ILE A 23 2.50 -4.26 2.00
N ALA A 24 2.33 -4.22 3.31
CA ALA A 24 1.03 -4.11 3.94
C ALA A 24 0.82 -2.70 4.49
N PHE A 25 -0.39 -2.18 4.31
CA PHE A 25 -0.76 -0.83 4.70
C PHE A 25 -1.97 -0.87 5.62
N SER A 26 -1.98 0.04 6.59
CA SER A 26 -3.18 0.38 7.32
C SER A 26 -3.16 1.85 7.70
N ASN A 27 -4.27 2.55 7.50
CA ASN A 27 -4.48 3.91 8.00
C ASN A 27 -5.80 4.01 8.74
N ASN A 28 -5.88 5.00 9.62
CA ASN A 28 -7.10 5.33 10.33
C ASN A 28 -7.20 6.84 10.54
N CYS A 29 -8.41 7.34 10.36
CA CYS A 29 -8.83 8.72 10.55
C CYS A 29 -10.06 8.74 11.45
N ASN A 30 -9.91 9.22 12.68
CA ASN A 30 -10.98 9.24 13.67
C ASN A 30 -11.32 10.64 14.21
N ASN A 31 -10.73 11.70 13.65
CA ASN A 31 -10.94 13.07 14.10
C ASN A 31 -11.39 13.99 12.95
N PRO A 32 -12.70 14.30 12.83
CA PRO A 32 -13.23 15.04 11.68
C PRO A 32 -12.81 16.52 11.68
N SER A 33 -12.24 17.01 12.78
CA SER A 33 -11.70 18.37 12.87
C SER A 33 -10.33 18.52 12.21
N VAL A 34 -9.66 17.41 11.83
CA VAL A 34 -8.43 17.43 11.04
C VAL A 34 -8.79 17.39 9.56
N ALA A 35 -8.23 18.29 8.75
CA ALA A 35 -8.53 18.39 7.32
C ALA A 35 -8.33 17.06 6.56
N ALA A 36 -7.34 16.27 6.95
CA ALA A 36 -7.09 14.94 6.38
C ALA A 36 -8.21 13.93 6.67
N CYS A 37 -9.07 14.14 7.67
CA CYS A 37 -10.21 13.27 7.97
C CYS A 37 -11.56 13.99 7.73
N ALA A 38 -11.55 15.15 7.06
CA ALA A 38 -12.76 15.91 6.79
C ALA A 38 -13.71 15.07 5.90
N PRO A 39 -15.04 15.17 6.10
CA PRO A 39 -16.01 14.49 5.26
C PRO A 39 -15.82 14.79 3.76
N PRO A 40 -16.21 13.86 2.87
CA PRO A 40 -16.32 14.16 1.44
C PRO A 40 -17.17 15.41 1.18
N PRO A 41 -16.84 16.24 0.18
CA PRO A 41 -15.78 16.03 -0.82
C PRO A 41 -14.39 16.54 -0.39
N ALA A 42 -14.26 17.14 0.79
CA ALA A 42 -13.01 17.78 1.21
C ALA A 42 -11.87 16.77 1.45
N SER A 43 -12.22 15.57 1.93
CA SER A 43 -11.30 14.43 2.05
C SER A 43 -12.09 13.11 2.06
N PHE A 44 -11.46 12.03 2.52
CA PHE A 44 -12.06 10.69 2.56
C PHE A 44 -12.99 10.46 3.76
N GLY A 45 -12.99 11.37 4.75
CA GLY A 45 -13.84 11.27 5.93
C GLY A 45 -13.27 10.42 7.04
N LEU A 46 -14.15 9.98 7.93
CA LEU A 46 -13.81 9.14 9.06
C LEU A 46 -13.82 7.68 8.64
N GLY A 47 -12.82 6.92 9.11
CA GLY A 47 -12.64 5.56 8.66
C GLY A 47 -11.20 5.10 8.66
N GLY A 48 -10.92 4.10 7.84
CA GLY A 48 -9.58 3.61 7.60
C GLY A 48 -9.52 2.72 6.38
N ASP A 49 -8.35 2.63 5.80
CA ASP A 49 -8.04 1.71 4.72
C ASP A 49 -7.01 0.69 5.22
N TRP A 50 -7.11 -0.52 4.69
CA TRP A 50 -6.12 -1.55 4.91
C TRP A 50 -5.95 -2.36 3.65
N GLY A 51 -4.75 -2.86 3.44
CA GLY A 51 -4.47 -3.57 2.22
C GLY A 51 -3.05 -4.04 2.10
N SER A 52 -2.74 -4.53 0.91
CA SER A 52 -1.40 -4.93 0.55
C SER A 52 -1.10 -4.62 -0.90
N VAL A 53 0.18 -4.37 -1.17
CA VAL A 53 0.74 -4.20 -2.51
C VAL A 53 1.82 -5.25 -2.69
N ARG A 54 1.75 -5.97 -3.80
CA ARG A 54 2.82 -6.84 -4.28
C ARG A 54 3.47 -6.20 -5.48
N LEU A 55 4.75 -5.88 -5.37
CA LEU A 55 5.56 -5.31 -6.44
C LEU A 55 6.42 -6.40 -7.04
N ASN A 56 6.43 -6.49 -8.36
CA ASN A 56 7.21 -7.42 -9.15
C ASN A 56 8.50 -6.75 -9.62
N ALA A 57 9.55 -7.53 -9.86
CA ALA A 57 10.86 -7.02 -10.28
C ALA A 57 10.86 -6.28 -11.64
N ASP A 58 9.81 -6.42 -12.44
CA ASP A 58 9.65 -5.78 -13.75
C ASP A 58 9.08 -4.35 -13.69
N GLY A 59 8.91 -3.78 -12.49
CA GLY A 59 8.32 -2.45 -12.30
C GLY A 59 6.79 -2.44 -12.29
N MET A 60 6.14 -3.60 -12.30
CA MET A 60 4.67 -3.72 -12.19
C MET A 60 4.26 -4.32 -10.84
N GLY A 61 2.97 -4.30 -10.54
CA GLY A 61 2.46 -4.89 -9.31
C GLY A 61 0.94 -4.93 -9.24
N THR A 62 0.45 -5.51 -8.16
CA THR A 62 -0.98 -5.54 -7.83
C THR A 62 -1.20 -5.03 -6.41
N ALA A 63 -2.34 -4.39 -6.19
CA ALA A 63 -2.73 -3.91 -4.90
C ALA A 63 -4.15 -4.35 -4.57
N GLN A 64 -4.36 -4.76 -3.31
CA GLN A 64 -5.66 -5.12 -2.76
C GLN A 64 -5.91 -4.23 -1.56
N PHE A 65 -7.00 -3.48 -1.57
CA PHE A 65 -7.35 -2.58 -0.49
C PHE A 65 -8.82 -2.74 -0.13
N ALA A 66 -9.10 -2.57 1.15
CA ALA A 66 -10.43 -2.32 1.65
C ALA A 66 -10.43 -0.96 2.35
N THR A 67 -11.46 -0.18 2.07
CA THR A 67 -11.75 1.08 2.76
C THR A 67 -12.99 0.86 3.60
N ALA A 68 -13.01 1.35 4.84
CA ALA A 68 -14.21 1.42 5.63
C ALA A 68 -14.46 2.84 6.12
N ASN A 69 -15.66 3.34 5.84
CA ASN A 69 -16.13 4.62 6.34
C ASN A 69 -17.02 4.41 7.56
N HIS A 70 -16.75 5.16 8.62
CA HIS A 70 -17.51 5.07 9.86
C HIS A 70 -17.89 6.46 10.36
N ARG A 71 -19.16 6.64 10.75
CA ARG A 71 -19.62 7.80 11.54
C ARG A 71 -19.53 9.17 10.86
N THR A 72 -19.46 9.25 9.53
CA THR A 72 -19.72 10.51 8.83
C THR A 72 -21.24 10.66 8.63
N PRO A 73 -21.90 11.65 9.28
CA PRO A 73 -23.35 11.82 9.14
C PRO A 73 -23.74 12.02 7.67
N GLY A 74 -24.73 11.27 7.19
CA GLY A 74 -25.21 11.35 5.80
C GLY A 74 -24.40 10.56 4.76
N ILE A 75 -23.29 9.90 5.14
CA ILE A 75 -22.54 8.99 4.27
C ILE A 75 -22.85 7.54 4.66
N PRO A 76 -23.19 6.65 3.70
CA PRO A 76 -23.36 5.23 3.97
C PRO A 76 -22.13 4.63 4.66
N THR A 77 -22.36 3.91 5.75
CA THR A 77 -21.32 3.15 6.44
C THR A 77 -21.12 1.80 5.78
N GLY A 78 -19.89 1.29 5.83
CA GLY A 78 -19.58 -0.03 5.27
C GLY A 78 -18.12 -0.13 4.86
N ALA A 79 -17.74 -1.33 4.44
CA ALA A 79 -16.43 -1.62 3.87
C ALA A 79 -16.55 -1.95 2.38
N THR A 80 -15.69 -1.35 1.56
CA THR A 80 -15.59 -1.63 0.12
C THR A 80 -14.21 -2.17 -0.17
N HIS A 81 -14.14 -3.28 -0.90
CA HIS A 81 -12.88 -3.86 -1.36
C HIS A 81 -12.66 -3.54 -2.84
N PHE A 82 -11.41 -3.24 -3.21
CA PHE A 82 -11.02 -2.97 -4.59
C PHE A 82 -9.61 -3.49 -4.89
N SER A 83 -9.41 -3.88 -6.15
CA SER A 83 -8.16 -4.41 -6.69
C SER A 83 -7.61 -3.44 -7.73
N LEU A 84 -6.32 -3.14 -7.66
CA LEU A 84 -5.64 -2.22 -8.57
C LEU A 84 -4.41 -2.88 -9.21
N VAL A 85 -4.12 -2.47 -10.44
CA VAL A 85 -2.82 -2.71 -11.08
C VAL A 85 -1.97 -1.47 -10.89
N VAL A 86 -0.73 -1.65 -10.47
CA VAL A 86 0.20 -0.57 -10.18
C VAL A 86 1.48 -0.72 -11.00
N SER A 87 2.13 0.39 -11.27
CA SER A 87 3.53 0.45 -11.68
C SER A 87 4.35 1.07 -10.56
N TRP A 88 5.65 0.77 -10.51
CA TRP A 88 6.52 1.27 -9.47
C TRP A 88 7.96 1.46 -9.93
N TYR A 89 8.68 2.30 -9.19
CA TYR A 89 10.13 2.45 -9.31
C TYR A 89 10.74 2.86 -7.95
N GLY A 90 12.04 2.58 -7.80
CA GLY A 90 12.84 3.04 -6.66
C GLY A 90 13.49 4.40 -6.91
N THR A 91 13.63 5.23 -5.88
CA THR A 91 14.28 6.55 -5.97
C THR A 91 14.88 6.98 -4.63
N SER A 92 15.93 7.80 -4.66
CA SER A 92 16.43 8.53 -3.48
C SER A 92 15.85 9.96 -3.36
N THR A 93 15.15 10.43 -4.40
CA THR A 93 14.54 11.77 -4.46
C THR A 93 13.04 11.61 -4.75
N PRO A 94 12.21 11.29 -3.74
CA PRO A 94 10.79 11.07 -3.96
C PRO A 94 10.08 12.38 -4.33
N PRO A 95 9.07 12.35 -5.23
CA PRO A 95 8.35 13.54 -5.68
C PRO A 95 7.46 14.17 -4.60
N TYR A 96 7.13 13.40 -3.55
CA TYR A 96 6.33 13.83 -2.40
C TYR A 96 6.89 13.21 -1.11
N PRO A 97 6.53 13.74 0.07
CA PRO A 97 6.88 13.12 1.35
C PRO A 97 6.40 11.68 1.40
N SER A 98 7.27 10.77 1.80
CA SER A 98 6.92 9.38 2.08
C SER A 98 6.01 9.29 3.32
N VAL A 99 5.21 8.22 3.40
CA VAL A 99 4.42 7.90 4.60
C VAL A 99 5.28 7.71 5.86
N ALA A 100 6.57 7.42 5.68
CA ALA A 100 7.59 7.41 6.72
C ALA A 100 8.99 7.66 6.13
N PRO A 101 9.94 8.24 6.88
CA PRO A 101 11.33 8.33 6.43
C PRO A 101 11.94 6.93 6.23
N ASP A 102 12.67 6.73 5.14
CA ASP A 102 13.46 5.52 4.93
C ASP A 102 14.85 5.68 5.58
N PRO A 103 15.33 4.71 6.37
CA PRO A 103 16.63 4.82 7.05
C PRO A 103 17.83 4.86 6.09
N ASN A 104 17.69 4.35 4.87
CA ASN A 104 18.73 4.35 3.84
C ASN A 104 18.49 5.44 2.78
N GLY A 105 17.51 6.33 2.98
CA GLY A 105 17.14 7.37 2.04
C GLY A 105 16.62 6.84 0.70
N SER A 106 16.10 5.62 0.66
CA SER A 106 15.58 4.97 -0.55
C SER A 106 14.07 4.75 -0.46
N TYR A 107 13.34 5.08 -1.52
CA TYR A 107 11.89 5.10 -1.51
C TYR A 107 11.32 4.36 -2.71
N LEU A 108 10.14 3.78 -2.53
CA LEU A 108 9.32 3.19 -3.57
C LEU A 108 8.21 4.16 -3.92
N VAL A 109 8.09 4.49 -5.20
CA VAL A 109 6.97 5.27 -5.76
C VAL A 109 6.05 4.29 -6.48
N ILE A 110 4.80 4.20 -6.05
CA ILE A 110 3.81 3.25 -6.53
C ILE A 110 2.63 4.03 -7.10
N THR A 111 2.29 3.79 -8.37
CA THR A 111 1.25 4.54 -9.09
C THR A 111 0.21 3.59 -9.66
N VAL A 112 -1.07 3.96 -9.54
CA VAL A 112 -2.17 3.19 -10.12
C VAL A 112 -2.19 3.41 -11.63
N VAL A 113 -2.08 2.33 -12.40
CA VAL A 113 -1.95 2.40 -13.87
C VAL A 113 -3.24 2.89 -14.53
N ASN A 114 -4.39 2.45 -14.00
CA ASN A 114 -5.69 2.68 -14.64
C ASN A 114 -6.42 3.92 -14.10
N ILE A 115 -5.89 4.58 -13.06
CA ILE A 115 -6.48 5.78 -12.46
C ILE A 115 -5.35 6.76 -12.09
N PRO A 116 -4.74 7.44 -13.07
CA PRO A 116 -3.58 8.31 -12.82
C PRO A 116 -3.93 9.48 -11.87
N SER A 117 -5.19 9.90 -11.84
CA SER A 117 -5.70 10.93 -10.94
C SER A 117 -5.73 10.52 -9.47
N LEU A 118 -5.58 9.23 -9.16
CA LEU A 118 -5.53 8.73 -7.78
C LEU A 118 -4.20 9.05 -7.07
N GLY A 119 -3.22 9.58 -7.81
CA GLY A 119 -1.91 9.94 -7.29
C GLY A 119 -0.98 8.72 -7.11
N SER A 120 0.17 8.99 -6.49
CA SER A 120 1.17 7.97 -6.18
C SER A 120 1.31 7.80 -4.67
N LEU A 121 1.51 6.56 -4.24
CA LEU A 121 1.91 6.22 -2.88
C LEU A 121 3.44 6.16 -2.82
N VAL A 122 4.02 6.93 -1.91
CA VAL A 122 5.47 6.90 -1.62
C VAL A 122 5.70 6.25 -0.27
N THR A 123 6.54 5.23 -0.23
CA THR A 123 6.83 4.44 0.97
C THR A 123 8.32 4.13 1.07
N PRO A 124 8.88 3.81 2.27
CA PRO A 124 10.26 3.35 2.37
C PRO A 124 10.53 2.13 1.48
N ALA A 125 11.78 1.96 1.05
CA ALA A 125 12.22 0.75 0.34
C ALA A 125 12.85 -0.27 1.29
N THR A 126 13.35 0.18 2.45
CA THR A 126 14.02 -0.68 3.42
C THR A 126 12.98 -1.55 4.14
N PRO A 127 13.15 -2.88 4.17
CA PRO A 127 12.26 -3.76 4.91
C PRO A 127 12.16 -3.37 6.38
N GLY A 128 10.95 -3.41 6.92
CA GLY A 128 10.69 -2.98 8.30
C GLY A 128 9.22 -2.64 8.56
N HIS A 129 8.96 -2.27 9.81
CA HIS A 129 7.66 -1.81 10.27
C HIS A 129 7.74 -0.32 10.62
N TYR A 130 6.99 0.50 9.92
CA TYR A 130 6.98 1.94 10.10
C TYR A 130 5.63 2.41 10.61
N LYS A 131 5.66 3.37 11.53
CA LYS A 131 4.45 3.95 12.14
C LYS A 131 4.54 5.46 12.07
N PHE A 132 3.44 6.07 11.66
CA PHE A 132 3.23 7.50 11.75
C PHE A 132 2.03 7.77 12.65
N GLN A 133 2.25 8.59 13.68
CA GLN A 133 1.21 9.07 14.57
C GLN A 133 1.03 10.57 14.33
N GLY A 134 -0.04 10.94 13.61
CA GLY A 134 -0.31 12.31 13.21
C GLY A 134 -0.44 13.27 14.39
N ALA A 135 -0.81 12.77 15.57
CA ALA A 135 -0.85 13.54 16.81
C ALA A 135 0.48 14.25 17.11
N GLN A 136 1.62 13.64 16.76
CA GLN A 136 2.95 14.24 16.96
C GLN A 136 3.22 15.46 16.05
N PHE A 137 2.39 15.64 15.02
CA PHE A 137 2.51 16.68 14.00
C PHE A 137 1.27 17.58 13.93
N GLY A 138 0.47 17.63 15.00
CA GLY A 138 -0.75 18.46 15.04
C GLY A 138 -1.93 17.89 14.25
N MET A 139 -1.88 16.62 13.85
CA MET A 139 -2.96 15.88 13.18
C MET A 139 -3.50 14.75 14.08
N PRO A 140 -4.04 15.07 15.27
CA PRO A 140 -4.54 14.04 16.20
C PRO A 140 -5.65 13.23 15.54
N GLY A 141 -5.56 11.91 15.68
CA GLY A 141 -6.54 10.98 15.12
C GLY A 141 -6.24 10.44 13.72
N VAL A 142 -5.14 10.90 13.11
CA VAL A 142 -4.57 10.34 11.89
C VAL A 142 -3.44 9.38 12.24
N ASN A 143 -3.50 8.14 11.80
CA ASN A 143 -2.43 7.17 11.98
C ASN A 143 -2.20 6.38 10.69
N TYR A 144 -0.94 6.10 10.37
CA TYR A 144 -0.54 5.23 9.26
C TYR A 144 0.46 4.20 9.77
N MET A 145 0.35 2.96 9.30
CA MET A 145 1.35 1.93 9.48
C MET A 145 1.65 1.28 8.13
N VAL A 146 2.92 0.99 7.90
CA VAL A 146 3.35 0.22 6.75
C VAL A 146 4.35 -0.85 7.17
N GLN A 147 4.13 -2.06 6.69
CA GLN A 147 5.06 -3.18 6.82
C GLN A 147 5.64 -3.48 5.44
N ILE A 148 6.96 -3.42 5.30
CA ILE A 148 7.66 -3.69 4.05
C ILE A 148 8.49 -4.95 4.22
N ASN A 149 8.27 -5.92 3.34
CA ASN A 149 9.10 -7.11 3.20
C ASN A 149 9.67 -7.12 1.77
N SER A 150 10.99 -7.27 1.63
CA SER A 150 11.61 -7.63 0.35
C SER A 150 11.50 -9.13 0.15
N ILE A 151 11.29 -9.59 -1.09
CA ILE A 151 11.10 -11.01 -1.43
C ILE A 151 12.13 -11.44 -2.46
#